data_AF-A0A7Y3JMP8-F1
#
_entry.id   AF-A0A7Y3JMP8-F1
#
_cell.length_a   1.000
_cell.length_b   1.000
_cell.length_c   1.000
_cell.angle_alpha   90.00
_cell.angle_beta   90.00
_cell.angle_gamma   90.00
#
_symmetry.space_group_name_H-M   'P 1'
#
loop_
_entity.id
_entity.type
_entity.pdbx_description
1 polymer ?
#
loop_
_entity_poly.entity_id
_entity_poly.type
_entity_poly.pdbx_seq_one_letter_code
_entity_poly.pdbx_strand_id
1 'polypeptide(L)'
;MKFQRLTLKGWRQFSEVDIAFHPRITIITGANGAGKSTILNVLSQHFGWSQPLLATPTFLDESGKMGYFTGLFYKILKKKEEAPTNMVGSLRYDNEVTANLIVPESSGVSYNLQISNQQGVLGLHVNSHRPIKTYQQIGNIPTNAINAEQAYNSYNSETINRYQGGHTGFSPIYRMKEAIISMATFGPGNQYVKKNLSLE
;
A
#
# COMPACT_ATOMS: atom_id res chain seq x y z
N MET A 1 12.84 -19.50 -17.92
CA MET A 1 12.11 -19.05 -16.73
C MET A 1 11.22 -17.88 -17.09
N LYS A 2 9.91 -18.13 -17.09
CA LYS A 2 8.85 -17.15 -17.37
C LYS A 2 7.69 -17.38 -16.42
N PHE A 3 6.88 -16.35 -16.19
CA PHE A 3 5.62 -16.52 -15.48
C PHE A 3 4.63 -17.30 -16.35
N GLN A 4 3.93 -18.27 -15.76
CA GLN A 4 2.92 -19.08 -16.44
C GLN A 4 1.52 -18.77 -15.92
N ARG A 5 1.33 -18.71 -14.60
CA ARG A 5 0.02 -18.42 -13.99
C ARG A 5 0.15 -17.71 -12.65
N LEU A 6 -0.64 -16.67 -12.41
CA LEU A 6 -0.78 -16.00 -11.11
C LEU A 6 -2.19 -16.25 -10.58
N THR A 7 -2.29 -16.70 -9.34
CA THR A 7 -3.55 -16.77 -8.61
C THR A 7 -3.47 -15.88 -7.36
N LEU A 8 -4.52 -15.13 -7.07
CA LEU A 8 -4.68 -14.35 -5.83
C LEU A 8 -6.11 -14.52 -5.33
N LYS A 9 -6.30 -14.61 -4.01
CA LYS A 9 -7.62 -14.76 -3.41
C LYS A 9 -7.74 -14.02 -2.09
N GLY A 10 -8.85 -13.31 -1.92
CA GLY A 10 -9.21 -12.65 -0.65
C GLY A 10 -8.19 -11.63 -0.16
N TRP A 11 -7.52 -10.92 -1.08
CA TRP A 11 -6.45 -9.99 -0.77
C TRP A 11 -6.59 -8.63 -1.47
N ARG A 12 -6.59 -7.56 -0.68
CA ARG A 12 -6.69 -6.15 -1.11
C ARG A 12 -7.91 -5.86 -1.98
N GLN A 13 -7.76 -5.62 -3.28
CA GLN A 13 -8.90 -5.35 -4.18
C GLN A 13 -9.47 -6.63 -4.80
N PHE A 14 -8.89 -7.79 -4.50
CA PHE A 14 -9.17 -9.04 -5.18
C PHE A 14 -9.97 -9.99 -4.31
N SER A 15 -11.20 -10.30 -4.75
CA SER A 15 -11.91 -11.48 -4.28
C SER A 15 -11.22 -12.74 -4.80
N GLU A 16 -11.00 -12.80 -6.10
CA GLU A 16 -10.29 -13.85 -6.81
C GLU A 16 -9.70 -13.28 -8.11
N VAL A 17 -8.44 -13.64 -8.39
CA VAL A 17 -7.74 -13.33 -9.62
C VAL A 17 -7.04 -14.58 -10.07
N ASP A 18 -7.20 -14.90 -11.34
CA ASP A 18 -6.52 -16.01 -11.99
C ASP A 18 -6.07 -15.55 -13.39
N ILE A 19 -4.77 -15.38 -13.55
CA ILE A 19 -4.15 -14.86 -14.77
C ILE A 19 -3.24 -15.93 -15.33
N ALA A 20 -3.59 -16.47 -16.50
CA ALA A 20 -2.67 -17.23 -17.33
C ALA A 20 -1.84 -16.24 -18.17
N PHE A 21 -0.52 -16.23 -17.97
CA PHE A 21 0.35 -15.35 -18.74
C PHE A 21 0.61 -15.95 -20.12
N HIS A 22 0.38 -15.14 -21.16
CA HIS A 22 0.69 -15.54 -22.52
C HIS A 22 2.22 -15.54 -22.73
N PRO A 23 2.81 -16.51 -23.48
CA PRO A 23 4.26 -16.66 -23.64
C PRO A 23 5.01 -15.48 -24.27
N ARG A 24 4.27 -14.54 -24.88
CA ARG A 24 4.79 -13.35 -25.58
C ARG A 24 4.42 -12.04 -24.89
N ILE A 25 3.13 -11.73 -24.82
CA ILE A 25 2.63 -10.47 -24.27
C ILE A 25 1.33 -10.70 -23.51
N THR A 26 1.27 -10.17 -22.30
CA THR A 26 0.04 -10.12 -21.49
C THR A 26 -0.25 -8.67 -21.17
N ILE A 27 -1.44 -8.19 -21.57
CA ILE A 27 -1.87 -6.81 -21.33
C ILE A 27 -2.87 -6.81 -20.18
N ILE A 28 -2.52 -6.14 -19.07
CA ILE A 28 -3.40 -5.98 -17.92
C ILE A 28 -4.06 -4.61 -17.99
N THR A 29 -5.36 -4.58 -18.26
CA THR A 29 -6.19 -3.36 -18.31
C THR A 29 -7.32 -3.43 -17.29
N GLY A 30 -7.97 -2.29 -17.04
CA GLY A 30 -9.05 -2.15 -16.05
C GLY A 30 -9.17 -0.74 -15.52
N ALA A 31 -10.21 -0.47 -14.73
CA ALA A 31 -10.46 0.85 -14.14
C ALA A 31 -9.33 1.31 -13.19
N ASN A 32 -9.26 2.61 -12.93
CA ASN A 32 -8.38 3.15 -11.89
C ASN A 32 -8.77 2.57 -10.53
N GLY A 33 -7.78 2.14 -9.74
CA GLY A 33 -8.03 1.49 -8.45
C GLY A 33 -8.35 -0.01 -8.50
N ALA A 34 -8.51 -0.62 -9.69
CA ALA A 34 -8.84 -2.04 -9.84
C ALA A 34 -7.70 -3.03 -9.45
N GLY A 35 -6.58 -2.56 -8.90
CA GLY A 35 -5.48 -3.42 -8.45
C GLY A 35 -4.39 -3.74 -9.49
N LYS A 36 -4.44 -3.18 -10.71
CA LYS A 36 -3.40 -3.40 -11.76
C LYS A 36 -1.97 -3.21 -11.23
N SER A 37 -1.71 -2.09 -10.56
CA SER A 37 -0.40 -1.80 -9.97
C SER A 37 -0.05 -2.78 -8.85
N THR A 38 -1.02 -3.32 -8.13
CA THR A 38 -0.78 -4.35 -7.11
C THR A 38 -0.26 -5.63 -7.75
N ILE A 39 -0.85 -6.10 -8.86
CA ILE A 39 -0.35 -7.26 -9.61
C ILE A 39 1.06 -6.99 -10.13
N LEU A 40 1.30 -5.83 -10.73
CA LEU A 40 2.63 -5.46 -11.23
C LEU A 40 3.68 -5.40 -10.10
N ASN A 41 3.30 -4.94 -8.91
CA ASN A 41 4.19 -4.90 -7.74
C ASN A 41 4.54 -6.31 -7.22
N VAL A 42 3.64 -7.30 -7.36
CA VAL A 42 3.98 -8.70 -7.05
C VAL A 42 5.03 -9.23 -8.03
N LEU A 43 4.82 -8.98 -9.33
CA LEU A 43 5.73 -9.43 -10.37
C LEU A 43 7.08 -8.71 -10.28
N SER A 44 7.09 -7.41 -9.95
CA SER A 44 8.30 -6.57 -9.91
C SER A 44 9.34 -7.05 -8.91
N GLN A 45 8.93 -7.74 -7.84
CA GLN A 45 9.85 -8.32 -6.85
C GLN A 45 10.85 -9.31 -7.47
N HIS A 46 10.50 -9.96 -8.58
CA HIS A 46 11.39 -10.87 -9.31
C HIS A 46 12.54 -10.14 -10.01
N PHE A 47 12.40 -8.83 -10.20
CA PHE A 47 13.39 -7.97 -10.84
C PHE A 47 14.13 -7.08 -9.82
N GLY A 48 14.06 -7.43 -8.53
CA GLY A 48 14.70 -6.68 -7.44
C GLY A 48 13.90 -5.47 -6.93
N TRP A 49 12.71 -5.23 -7.46
CA TRP A 49 11.86 -4.10 -7.06
C TRP A 49 10.86 -4.54 -6.00
N SER A 50 11.23 -4.41 -4.72
CA SER A 50 10.33 -4.61 -3.59
C SER A 50 9.78 -3.28 -3.10
N GLN A 51 8.49 -3.03 -3.36
CA GLN A 51 7.79 -1.84 -2.87
C GLN A 51 6.94 -2.20 -1.66
N PRO A 52 7.09 -1.49 -0.52
CA PRO A 52 6.24 -1.71 0.63
C PRO A 52 4.79 -1.33 0.32
N LEU A 53 3.89 -2.21 0.73
CA LEU A 53 2.46 -2.01 0.66
C LEU A 53 1.97 -1.34 1.94
N LEU A 54 0.96 -0.48 1.80
CA LEU A 54 0.32 0.17 2.95
C LEU A 54 -0.81 -0.70 3.50
N ALA A 55 -0.85 -0.84 4.82
CA ALA A 55 -1.93 -1.44 5.58
C ALA A 55 -3.04 -0.40 5.87
N THR A 56 -4.25 -0.88 6.08
CA THR A 56 -5.40 -0.05 6.43
C THR A 56 -5.49 0.07 7.94
N PRO A 57 -5.46 1.27 8.54
CA PRO A 57 -5.64 1.42 9.98
C PRO A 57 -7.05 0.98 10.40
N THR A 58 -7.14 0.24 11.50
CA THR A 58 -8.40 -0.25 12.09
C THR A 58 -8.38 -0.01 13.60
N PHE A 59 -9.51 0.37 14.19
CA PHE A 59 -9.65 0.39 15.65
C PHE A 59 -9.79 -1.04 16.16
N LEU A 60 -8.90 -1.46 17.07
CA LEU A 60 -8.91 -2.79 17.67
C LEU A 60 -9.95 -2.91 18.80
N ASP A 61 -10.25 -1.81 19.46
CA ASP A 61 -11.16 -1.73 20.59
C ASP A 61 -11.78 -0.32 20.72
N GLU A 62 -12.78 -0.20 21.59
CA GLU A 62 -13.39 1.08 21.97
C GLU A 62 -12.44 1.97 22.79
N SER A 63 -11.31 1.42 23.27
CA SER A 63 -10.29 2.17 24.01
C SER A 63 -9.45 3.09 23.11
N GLY A 64 -9.48 2.86 21.79
CA GLY A 64 -8.78 3.66 20.78
C GLY A 64 -7.45 3.08 20.33
N LYS A 65 -7.16 1.81 20.66
CA LYS A 65 -5.93 1.14 20.21
C LYS A 65 -5.99 0.89 18.71
N MET A 66 -4.97 1.36 17.99
CA MET A 66 -4.87 1.22 16.54
C MET A 66 -4.22 -0.11 16.16
N GLY A 67 -4.87 -0.85 15.27
CA GLY A 67 -4.33 -2.01 14.55
C GLY A 67 -4.19 -1.72 13.05
N TYR A 68 -3.55 -2.64 12.35
CA TYR A 68 -3.29 -2.51 10.91
C TYR A 68 -3.75 -3.75 10.16
N PHE A 69 -4.69 -3.54 9.24
CA PHE A 69 -5.25 -4.56 8.39
C PHE A 69 -4.52 -4.64 7.05
N THR A 70 -3.95 -5.81 6.73
CA THR A 70 -3.17 -6.05 5.50
C THR A 70 -4.02 -6.43 4.28
N GLY A 71 -5.35 -6.25 4.36
CA GLY A 71 -6.26 -6.50 3.23
C GLY A 71 -6.75 -7.94 3.11
N LEU A 72 -6.64 -8.77 4.15
CA LEU A 72 -7.05 -10.19 4.14
C LEU A 72 -8.53 -10.34 4.52
N PHE A 73 -9.44 -10.35 3.55
CA PHE A 73 -10.89 -10.39 3.82
C PHE A 73 -11.37 -11.69 4.48
N TYR A 74 -10.67 -12.81 4.25
CA TYR A 74 -11.07 -14.09 4.84
C TYR A 74 -10.97 -14.09 6.38
N LYS A 75 -10.08 -13.27 6.97
CA LYS A 75 -9.99 -13.10 8.43
C LYS A 75 -11.20 -12.38 9.02
N ILE A 76 -11.91 -11.58 8.23
CA ILE A 76 -13.12 -10.88 8.65
C ILE A 76 -14.33 -11.83 8.59
N LEU A 77 -14.38 -12.72 7.59
CA LEU A 77 -15.50 -13.63 7.35
C LEU A 77 -15.43 -14.95 8.15
N LYS A 78 -14.23 -15.47 8.45
CA LYS A 78 -14.08 -16.71 9.23
C LYS A 78 -13.44 -16.41 10.59
N LYS A 79 -14.28 -16.23 11.62
CA LYS A 79 -13.84 -15.93 13.00
C LYS A 79 -13.33 -17.16 13.78
N LYS A 80 -13.28 -18.35 13.19
CA LYS A 80 -12.85 -19.59 13.85
C LYS A 80 -12.39 -20.58 12.78
N GLU A 81 -11.08 -20.67 12.57
CA GLU A 81 -10.38 -21.89 12.16
C GLU A 81 -8.89 -21.56 12.06
N GLU A 82 -8.08 -22.42 12.67
CA GLU A 82 -6.63 -22.43 12.56
C GLU A 82 -6.24 -22.73 11.09
N ALA A 83 -6.27 -21.72 10.23
CA ALA A 83 -5.71 -21.83 8.89
C ALA A 83 -4.22 -21.45 8.95
N PRO A 84 -3.31 -22.39 8.67
CA PRO A 84 -1.89 -22.12 8.66
C PRO A 84 -1.53 -21.31 7.42
N THR A 85 -0.65 -20.32 7.60
CA THR A 85 -0.07 -19.42 6.59
C THR A 85 -1.03 -18.34 6.05
N ASN A 86 -0.63 -17.08 6.19
CA ASN A 86 -1.27 -15.93 5.54
C ASN A 86 -1.03 -15.92 4.01
N MET A 87 -1.20 -17.08 3.37
CA MET A 87 -1.04 -17.27 1.95
C MET A 87 -2.22 -16.62 1.23
N VAL A 88 -1.92 -15.74 0.28
CA VAL A 88 -2.91 -14.99 -0.50
C VAL A 88 -3.02 -15.47 -1.94
N GLY A 89 -2.16 -16.39 -2.36
CA GLY A 89 -2.12 -16.86 -3.73
C GLY A 89 -0.81 -17.55 -4.07
N SER A 90 -0.65 -17.88 -5.35
CA SER A 90 0.53 -18.54 -5.87
C SER A 90 0.91 -18.05 -7.26
N LEU A 91 2.18 -18.19 -7.60
CA LEU A 91 2.74 -17.87 -8.90
C LEU A 91 3.46 -19.10 -9.45
N ARG A 92 2.96 -19.66 -10.55
CA ARG A 92 3.55 -20.80 -11.24
C ARG A 92 4.42 -20.31 -12.40
N TYR A 93 5.58 -20.93 -12.55
CA TYR A 93 6.54 -20.65 -13.61
C TYR A 93 6.47 -21.71 -14.73
N ASP A 94 7.14 -21.45 -15.85
CA ASP A 94 7.24 -22.35 -17.01
C ASP A 94 7.90 -23.71 -16.71
N ASN A 95 8.66 -23.81 -15.62
CA ASN A 95 9.27 -25.06 -15.12
C ASN A 95 8.40 -25.81 -14.12
N GLU A 96 7.11 -25.49 -14.02
CA GLU A 96 6.14 -26.13 -13.10
C GLU A 96 6.34 -25.84 -11.60
N VAL A 97 7.43 -25.16 -11.23
CA VAL A 97 7.63 -24.70 -9.85
C VAL A 97 6.58 -23.65 -9.51
N THR A 98 6.08 -23.71 -8.28
CA THR A 98 5.10 -22.77 -7.75
C THR A 98 5.68 -22.03 -6.55
N ALA A 99 5.64 -20.70 -6.62
CA ALA A 99 5.96 -19.83 -5.51
C ALA A 99 4.68 -19.43 -4.76
N ASN A 100 4.74 -19.41 -3.43
CA ASN A 100 3.62 -19.03 -2.59
C ASN A 100 3.73 -17.55 -2.19
N LEU A 101 2.63 -16.83 -2.30
CA LEU A 101 2.53 -15.42 -1.95
C LEU A 101 1.97 -15.29 -0.53
N ILE A 102 2.75 -14.76 0.39
CA ILE A 102 2.46 -14.74 1.83
C ILE A 102 2.47 -13.30 2.33
N VAL A 103 1.41 -12.92 3.04
CA VAL A 103 1.29 -11.59 3.66
C VAL A 103 1.62 -11.70 5.14
N PRO A 104 2.60 -10.96 5.68
CA PRO A 104 2.88 -11.05 7.12
C PRO A 104 1.70 -10.55 7.97
N GLU A 105 1.59 -11.06 9.20
CA GLU A 105 0.76 -10.40 10.22
C GLU A 105 1.48 -9.09 10.61
N SER A 106 1.11 -8.00 9.95
CA SER A 106 1.78 -6.71 10.14
C SER A 106 1.26 -6.02 11.40
N SER A 107 2.16 -5.63 12.29
CA SER A 107 1.91 -4.66 13.36
C SER A 107 2.16 -3.20 12.93
N GLY A 108 2.63 -2.98 11.70
CA GLY A 108 3.01 -1.67 11.17
C GLY A 108 2.12 -1.14 10.04
N VAL A 109 2.25 0.15 9.76
CA VAL A 109 1.55 0.88 8.67
C VAL A 109 1.95 0.36 7.28
N SER A 110 3.15 -0.20 7.16
CA SER A 110 3.68 -0.76 5.92
C SER A 110 4.10 -2.21 6.09
N TYR A 111 3.91 -3.02 5.06
CA TYR A 111 4.29 -4.43 5.02
C TYR A 111 4.81 -4.81 3.62
N ASN A 112 5.60 -5.88 3.56
CA ASN A 112 6.08 -6.45 2.29
C ASN A 112 5.40 -7.79 2.05
N LEU A 113 4.97 -8.03 0.82
CA LEU A 113 4.55 -9.37 0.39
C LEU A 113 5.80 -10.26 0.31
N GLN A 114 5.76 -11.43 0.93
CA GLN A 114 6.81 -12.44 0.88
C GLN A 114 6.50 -13.47 -0.21
N ILE A 115 7.51 -13.87 -0.98
CA ILE A 115 7.40 -14.88 -2.03
C ILE A 115 8.28 -16.08 -1.63
N SER A 116 7.65 -17.16 -1.20
CA SER A 116 8.34 -18.41 -0.88
C SER A 116 8.60 -19.21 -2.16
N ASN A 117 9.79 -19.82 -2.29
CA ASN A 117 10.25 -20.53 -3.50
C ASN A 117 10.32 -19.65 -4.77
N GLN A 118 10.62 -18.36 -4.61
CA GLN A 118 10.78 -17.42 -5.71
C GLN A 118 11.86 -17.89 -6.70
N GLN A 119 11.50 -17.96 -7.98
CA GLN A 119 12.44 -18.29 -9.06
C GLN A 119 13.02 -17.02 -9.69
N GLY A 120 14.28 -17.10 -10.16
CA GLY A 120 14.88 -16.02 -10.92
C GLY A 120 14.24 -15.90 -12.30
N VAL A 121 13.58 -14.77 -12.57
CA VAL A 121 13.00 -14.47 -13.88
C VAL A 121 13.81 -13.36 -14.54
N LEU A 122 14.37 -13.65 -15.72
CA LEU A 122 15.10 -12.64 -16.48
C LEU A 122 14.10 -11.59 -17.02
N GLY A 123 14.35 -10.33 -16.69
CA GLY A 123 13.53 -9.22 -17.18
C GLY A 123 13.86 -7.90 -16.52
N LEU A 124 13.16 -6.87 -16.96
CA LEU A 124 13.26 -5.50 -16.45
C LEU A 124 11.89 -5.03 -16.01
N HIS A 125 11.83 -4.41 -14.83
CA HIS A 125 10.65 -3.67 -14.40
C HIS A 125 10.77 -2.20 -14.85
N VAL A 126 9.88 -1.79 -15.74
CA VAL A 126 9.74 -0.39 -16.14
C VAL A 126 8.68 0.27 -15.27
N ASN A 127 9.13 1.04 -14.28
CA ASN A 127 8.23 1.81 -13.42
C ASN A 127 7.53 2.92 -14.22
N SER A 128 6.34 3.30 -13.79
CA SER A 128 5.79 4.61 -14.15
C SER A 128 6.71 5.70 -13.58
N HIS A 129 6.87 6.84 -14.27
CA HIS A 129 7.70 7.97 -13.80
C HIS A 129 7.22 8.62 -12.46
N ARG A 130 6.23 8.02 -11.79
CA ARG A 130 5.64 8.56 -10.57
C ARG A 130 6.59 8.37 -9.39
N PRO A 131 6.75 9.36 -8.50
CA PRO A 131 7.49 9.20 -7.27
C PRO A 131 6.98 8.02 -6.44
N ILE A 132 7.90 7.27 -5.83
CA ILE A 132 7.55 6.19 -4.90
C ILE A 132 6.80 6.80 -3.71
N LYS A 133 5.62 6.26 -3.42
CA LYS A 133 4.77 6.72 -2.33
C LYS A 133 5.23 6.08 -1.02
N THR A 134 6.12 6.74 -0.30
CA THR A 134 6.53 6.32 1.04
C THR A 134 5.58 6.92 2.07
N TYR A 135 5.08 6.10 2.99
CA TYR A 135 4.36 6.61 4.15
C TYR A 135 5.35 7.25 5.13
N GLN A 136 5.01 8.43 5.62
CA GLN A 136 5.71 9.11 6.70
C GLN A 136 4.68 9.49 7.77
N GLN A 137 4.99 9.19 9.03
CA GLN A 137 4.17 9.61 10.15
C GLN A 137 4.30 11.13 10.35
N ILE A 138 3.18 11.77 10.67
CA ILE A 138 3.17 13.18 11.06
C ILE A 138 3.58 13.27 12.52
N GLY A 139 4.70 13.93 12.79
CA GLY A 139 5.21 14.14 14.15
C GLY A 139 4.65 15.41 14.80
N ASN A 140 4.34 16.43 14.00
CA ASN A 140 3.85 17.72 14.46
C ASN A 140 2.81 18.29 13.48
N ILE A 141 1.85 19.06 14.02
CA ILE A 141 0.88 19.79 13.24
C ILE A 141 1.07 21.27 13.59
N PRO A 142 1.34 22.14 12.60
CA PRO A 142 1.43 23.58 12.84
C PRO A 142 0.13 24.10 13.44
N THR A 143 0.23 24.91 14.50
CA THR A 143 -0.94 25.53 15.17
C THR A 143 -1.50 26.72 14.39
N ASN A 144 -0.79 27.18 13.37
CA ASN A 144 -1.26 28.21 12.47
C ASN A 144 -2.18 27.59 11.41
N ALA A 145 -3.34 28.20 11.18
CA ALA A 145 -4.26 27.75 10.14
C ALA A 145 -3.59 27.87 8.76
N ILE A 146 -3.50 26.75 8.03
CA ILE A 146 -2.97 26.72 6.67
C ILE A 146 -4.13 26.97 5.70
N ASN A 147 -3.99 27.98 4.84
CA ASN A 147 -4.96 28.22 3.78
C ASN A 147 -4.68 27.34 2.54
N ALA A 148 -5.64 27.29 1.59
CA ALA A 148 -5.53 26.42 0.42
C ALA A 148 -4.29 26.73 -0.45
N GLU A 149 -3.93 28.00 -0.57
CA GLU A 149 -2.77 28.45 -1.36
C GLU A 149 -1.44 28.00 -0.71
N GLN A 150 -1.29 28.18 0.60
CA GLN A 150 -0.13 27.73 1.35
C GLN A 150 0.03 26.21 1.31
N ALA A 151 -1.08 25.47 1.41
CA ALA A 151 -1.08 24.02 1.28
C ALA A 151 -0.62 23.57 -0.10
N TYR A 152 -1.15 24.21 -1.16
CA TYR A 152 -0.75 23.94 -2.54
C TYR A 152 0.75 24.24 -2.75
N ASN A 153 1.21 25.42 -2.33
CA ASN A 153 2.60 25.84 -2.49
C ASN A 153 3.55 24.88 -1.77
N SER A 154 3.24 24.48 -0.53
CA SER A 154 4.06 23.53 0.23
C SER A 154 4.15 22.16 -0.45
N TYR A 155 3.04 21.64 -0.96
CA TYR A 155 3.00 20.39 -1.71
C TYR A 155 3.76 20.47 -3.04
N ASN A 156 3.56 21.56 -3.79
CA ASN A 156 4.16 21.75 -5.10
C ASN A 156 5.67 21.95 -5.00
N SER A 157 6.14 22.79 -4.05
CA SER A 157 7.57 22.98 -3.78
C SER A 157 8.26 21.67 -3.41
N GLU A 158 7.62 20.83 -2.58
CA GLU A 158 8.15 19.50 -2.24
C GLU A 158 8.22 18.57 -3.47
N THR A 159 7.21 18.62 -4.34
CA THR A 159 7.16 17.82 -5.57
C THR A 159 8.27 18.24 -6.55
N ILE A 160 8.46 19.55 -6.76
CA ILE A 160 9.50 20.11 -7.62
C ILE A 160 10.89 19.81 -7.05
N ASN A 161 11.09 20.01 -5.73
CA ASN A 161 12.36 19.76 -5.08
C ASN A 161 12.82 18.31 -5.27
N ARG A 162 11.90 17.34 -5.07
CA ARG A 162 12.19 15.92 -5.31
C ARG A 162 12.47 15.60 -6.77
N TYR A 163 11.76 16.23 -7.70
CA TYR A 163 12.04 16.07 -9.13
C TYR A 163 13.45 16.54 -9.50
N GLN A 164 13.93 17.61 -8.86
CA GLN A 164 15.30 18.14 -9.01
C GLN A 164 16.36 17.34 -8.22
N GLY A 165 15.98 16.23 -7.58
CA GLY A 165 16.90 15.40 -6.77
C GLY A 165 17.15 15.93 -5.35
N GLY A 166 16.44 16.97 -4.91
CA GLY A 166 16.51 17.49 -3.55
C GLY A 166 15.85 16.58 -2.52
N HIS A 167 16.23 16.75 -1.26
CA HIS A 167 15.69 16.02 -0.12
C HIS A 167 15.45 16.96 1.07
N THR A 168 14.19 17.16 1.44
CA THR A 168 13.79 18.03 2.57
C THR A 168 13.50 17.25 3.85
N GLY A 169 13.61 15.91 3.80
CA GLY A 169 13.17 15.00 4.87
C GLY A 169 11.65 14.81 4.94
N PHE A 170 10.87 15.54 4.13
CA PHE A 170 9.40 15.39 4.04
C PHE A 170 8.99 14.78 2.72
N SER A 171 7.84 14.11 2.67
CA SER A 171 7.24 13.65 1.42
C SER A 171 6.09 14.55 0.96
N PRO A 172 5.75 14.59 -0.34
CA PRO A 172 4.56 15.28 -0.80
C PRO A 172 3.29 14.79 -0.07
N ILE A 173 3.24 13.48 0.23
CA ILE A 173 2.15 12.88 1.02
C ILE A 173 2.14 13.41 2.46
N TYR A 174 3.30 13.61 3.08
CA TYR A 174 3.41 14.24 4.39
C TYR A 174 2.78 15.64 4.37
N ARG A 175 3.20 16.49 3.43
CA ARG A 175 2.69 17.87 3.29
C ARG A 175 1.18 17.92 3.04
N MET A 176 0.70 17.02 2.19
CA MET A 176 -0.74 16.89 1.94
C MET A 176 -1.51 16.54 3.20
N LYS A 177 -1.04 15.55 3.97
CA LYS A 177 -1.71 15.13 5.21
C LYS A 177 -1.64 16.21 6.29
N GLU A 178 -0.49 16.87 6.44
CA GLU A 178 -0.30 18.00 7.38
C GLU A 178 -1.31 19.11 7.09
N ALA A 179 -1.47 19.49 5.82
CA ALA A 179 -2.44 20.50 5.40
C ALA A 179 -3.89 20.07 5.70
N ILE A 180 -4.28 18.83 5.37
CA ILE A 180 -5.64 18.32 5.62
C ILE A 180 -5.95 18.35 7.13
N ILE A 181 -5.01 17.92 7.97
CA ILE A 181 -5.20 17.92 9.42
C ILE A 181 -5.28 19.36 9.95
N SER A 182 -4.40 20.27 9.51
CA SER A 182 -4.45 21.68 9.91
C SER A 182 -5.78 22.32 9.52
N MET A 183 -6.26 22.10 8.29
CA MET A 183 -7.54 22.62 7.82
C MET A 183 -8.73 22.03 8.58
N ALA A 184 -8.73 20.73 8.87
CA ALA A 184 -9.79 20.09 9.65
C ALA A 184 -9.83 20.58 11.10
N THR A 185 -8.67 20.91 11.66
CA THR A 185 -8.54 21.40 13.05
C THR A 185 -8.89 22.89 13.17
N PHE A 186 -8.37 23.73 12.28
CA PHE A 186 -8.43 25.20 12.41
C PHE A 186 -9.39 25.90 11.45
N GLY A 187 -9.84 25.26 10.37
CA GLY A 187 -10.68 25.90 9.35
C GLY A 187 -12.15 26.05 9.77
N PRO A 188 -12.91 24.95 9.85
CA PRO A 188 -14.36 24.96 10.13
C PRO A 188 -14.69 25.03 11.64
N GLY A 189 -13.67 25.15 12.50
CA GLY A 189 -13.79 25.25 13.97
C GLY A 189 -14.29 23.97 14.63
N ASN A 190 -13.40 23.09 15.08
CA ASN A 190 -13.65 21.85 15.85
C ASN A 190 -14.78 20.89 15.40
N GLN A 191 -15.51 21.16 14.31
CA GLN A 191 -16.60 20.31 13.83
C GLN A 191 -16.12 18.89 13.48
N TYR A 192 -14.89 18.78 13.00
CA TYR A 192 -14.27 17.51 12.60
C TYR A 192 -13.35 16.91 13.68
N VAL A 193 -13.13 17.61 14.80
CA VAL A 193 -12.27 17.16 15.89
C VAL A 193 -13.14 16.89 17.11
N LYS A 194 -13.41 15.62 17.37
CA LYS A 194 -14.15 15.18 18.56
C LYS A 194 -13.19 14.77 19.66
N LYS A 195 -13.57 15.09 20.89
CA LYS A 195 -12.91 14.58 22.10
C LYS A 195 -12.96 13.06 22.13
N ASN A 196 -11.85 12.44 22.53
CA ASN A 196 -11.84 11.02 22.85
C ASN A 196 -12.26 10.81 24.32
N LEU A 197 -13.43 10.23 24.55
CA LEU A 197 -13.98 10.00 25.88
C LEU A 197 -13.28 8.87 26.64
N SER A 198 -12.52 7.99 25.97
CA SER A 198 -11.82 6.86 26.62
C SER A 198 -10.50 7.25 27.29
N LEU A 199 -10.03 8.49 27.08
CA LEU A 199 -8.74 9.00 27.56
C LEU A 199 -8.88 10.03 28.69
N GLU A 200 -10.10 10.28 29.18
CA GLU A 200 -10.37 11.02 30.42
C GLU A 200 -10.72 10.06 31.57
#